data_AF-A0A423WLK8-F1
#
_entry.id   AF-A0A423WLK8-F1
#
_cell.length_a   1.000
_cell.length_b   1.000
_cell.length_c   1.000
_cell.angle_alpha   90.00
_cell.angle_beta   90.00
_cell.angle_gamma   90.00
#
_symmetry.space_group_name_H-M   'P 1'
#
loop_
_entity.id
_entity.type
_entity.pdbx_description
1 polymer ?
#
loop_
_entity_poly.entity_id
_entity_poly.type
_entity_poly.pdbx_seq_one_letter_code
_entity_poly.pdbx_strand_id
1 'polypeptide(L)'
;MSVPRERLLQLMQTQCRIFATTYNPERVRMGNKILRQRLRGPALAAYYPRKMFDLKDLVKEYGPVLEFVDEEEDDRQESLTL
;
A
#
# COMPACT_ATOMS: atom_id res chain seq x y z
N MET A 1 37.48 -14.57 26.22
CA MET A 1 37.27 -13.30 25.50
C MET A 1 38.43 -12.38 25.83
N SER A 2 39.38 -12.18 24.91
CA SER A 2 40.62 -11.39 25.15
C SER A 2 40.42 -9.88 25.04
N VAL A 3 39.28 -9.41 24.50
CA VAL A 3 38.98 -7.98 24.30
C VAL A 3 37.99 -7.49 25.35
N PRO A 4 38.19 -6.31 25.97
CA PRO A 4 37.26 -5.74 26.92
C PRO A 4 35.87 -5.46 26.33
N ARG A 5 34.81 -5.79 27.05
CA ARG A 5 33.41 -5.55 26.64
C ARG A 5 33.12 -4.08 26.38
N GLU A 6 33.69 -3.18 27.20
CA GLU A 6 33.52 -1.73 27.06
C GLU A 6 34.00 -1.23 25.69
N ARG A 7 35.11 -1.78 25.18
CA ARG A 7 35.65 -1.39 23.89
C ARG A 7 34.74 -1.83 22.74
N LEU A 8 34.11 -3.00 22.86
CA LEU A 8 33.12 -3.48 21.89
C LEU A 8 31.86 -2.61 21.91
N LEU A 9 31.39 -2.19 23.09
CA LEU A 9 30.25 -1.29 23.21
C LEU A 9 30.51 0.08 22.60
N GLN A 10 31.71 0.64 22.81
CA GLN A 10 32.13 1.89 22.17
C GLN A 10 32.12 1.78 20.64
N LEU A 11 32.67 0.67 20.11
CA LEU A 11 32.65 0.42 18.67
C LEU A 11 31.20 0.32 18.15
N MET A 12 30.33 -0.46 18.80
CA MET A 12 28.92 -0.56 18.42
C MET A 12 28.21 0.80 18.47
N GLN A 13 28.49 1.63 19.47
CA GLN A 13 27.92 2.96 19.58
C GLN A 13 28.37 3.87 18.42
N THR A 14 29.66 3.86 18.07
CA THR A 14 30.19 4.63 16.93
C THR A 14 29.60 4.16 15.60
N GLN A 15 29.49 2.85 15.39
CA GLN A 15 28.85 2.26 14.22
C GLN A 15 27.39 2.71 14.11
N CYS A 16 26.62 2.61 15.21
CA CYS A 16 25.23 3.06 15.22
C CYS A 16 25.07 4.54 14.87
N ARG A 17 26.01 5.39 15.34
CA ARG A 17 26.05 6.81 15.00
C ARG A 17 26.36 7.07 13.52
N ILE A 18 27.31 6.34 12.94
CA ILE A 18 27.68 6.47 11.52
C ILE A 18 26.52 6.08 10.60
N PHE A 19 25.83 4.98 10.91
CA PHE A 19 24.77 4.43 10.06
C PHE A 19 23.36 4.87 10.46
N ALA A 20 23.23 5.84 11.37
CA ALA A 20 21.95 6.29 11.91
C ALA A 20 21.03 5.14 12.37
N THR A 21 21.62 4.09 12.98
CA THR A 21 20.88 2.97 13.56
C THR A 21 20.71 3.12 15.07
N THR A 22 19.72 2.44 15.64
CA THR A 22 19.40 2.55 17.07
C THR A 22 20.37 1.75 17.94
N TYR A 23 21.08 2.41 18.86
CA TYR A 23 21.91 1.76 19.88
C TYR A 23 21.08 1.41 21.12
N ASN A 24 20.99 0.13 21.49
CA ASN A 24 20.19 -0.37 22.63
C ASN A 24 20.94 -1.45 23.43
N PRO A 25 21.94 -1.09 24.25
CA PRO A 25 22.74 -2.05 25.02
C PRO A 25 21.91 -2.78 26.10
N GLU A 26 20.93 -2.10 26.69
CA GLU A 26 20.06 -2.62 27.76
C GLU A 26 18.86 -3.44 27.25
N ARG A 27 18.72 -3.56 25.93
CA ARG A 27 17.65 -4.33 25.27
C ARG A 27 16.23 -3.93 25.70
N VAL A 28 16.04 -2.64 25.98
CA VAL A 28 14.73 -2.07 26.38
C VAL A 28 13.74 -2.13 25.21
N ARG A 29 12.47 -2.39 25.51
CA ARG A 29 11.38 -2.46 24.52
C ARG A 29 10.94 -1.05 24.09
N MET A 30 11.61 -0.49 23.08
CA MET A 30 11.32 0.85 22.54
C MET A 30 10.24 0.90 21.44
N GLY A 31 9.63 -0.24 21.05
CA GLY A 31 8.63 -0.25 19.97
C GLY A 31 9.19 -0.13 18.54
N ASN A 32 10.51 -0.07 18.34
CA ASN A 32 11.16 0.03 17.02
C ASN A 32 10.74 -1.07 16.02
N LYS A 33 10.28 -2.23 16.50
CA LYS A 33 9.72 -3.30 15.65
C LYS A 33 8.49 -2.82 14.88
N ILE A 34 7.61 -2.07 15.55
CA ILE A 34 6.36 -1.57 14.98
C ILE A 34 6.65 -0.45 13.99
N LEU A 35 7.53 0.50 14.35
CA LEU A 35 7.88 1.62 13.47
C LEU A 35 8.63 1.21 12.20
N ARG A 36 9.46 0.15 12.27
CA ARG A 36 10.15 -0.41 11.10
C ARG A 36 9.26 -1.24 10.17
N GLN A 37 8.06 -1.59 10.61
CA GLN A 37 7.15 -2.37 9.80
C GLN A 37 6.71 -1.51 8.61
N ARG A 38 6.92 -2.02 7.39
CA ARG A 38 6.43 -1.38 6.18
C ARG A 38 4.91 -1.32 6.20
N LEU A 39 4.35 -0.17 5.84
CA LEU A 39 2.91 0.03 5.73
C LEU A 39 2.35 -0.86 4.61
N ARG A 40 1.25 -1.56 4.88
CA ARG A 40 0.56 -2.43 3.91
C ARG A 40 -0.69 -1.80 3.30
N GLY A 41 -1.05 -0.59 3.76
CA GLY A 41 -2.28 0.12 3.35
C GLY A 41 -2.48 0.19 1.82
N PRO A 42 -1.48 0.63 1.04
CA PRO A 42 -1.63 0.73 -0.41
C PRO A 42 -1.94 -0.61 -1.10
N ALA A 43 -1.32 -1.70 -0.64
CA ALA A 43 -1.55 -3.02 -1.20
C ALA A 43 -2.96 -3.53 -0.88
N LEU A 44 -3.50 -3.21 0.30
CA LEU A 44 -4.86 -3.57 0.68
C LEU A 44 -5.92 -2.72 -0.03
N ALA A 45 -5.66 -1.42 -0.21
CA ALA A 45 -6.57 -0.52 -0.92
C ALA A 45 -6.74 -0.90 -2.40
N ALA A 46 -5.69 -1.48 -3.01
CA ALA A 46 -5.70 -1.93 -4.40
C ALA A 46 -6.28 -3.36 -4.58
N TYR A 47 -7.01 -3.90 -3.60
CA TYR A 47 -7.55 -5.26 -3.65
C TYR A 47 -8.51 -5.47 -4.83
N TYR A 48 -9.46 -4.54 -5.03
CA TYR A 48 -10.30 -4.55 -6.21
C TYR A 48 -9.65 -3.74 -7.34
N PRO A 49 -9.80 -4.17 -8.60
CA PRO A 49 -9.37 -3.39 -9.75
C PRO A 49 -9.95 -1.98 -9.68
N ARG A 50 -9.13 -0.99 -10.06
CA ARG A 50 -9.66 0.36 -10.27
C ARG A 50 -10.65 0.33 -11.41
N LYS A 51 -11.75 1.07 -11.26
CA LYS A 51 -12.69 1.33 -12.33
C LYS A 51 -11.93 1.86 -13.54
N MET A 52 -12.01 1.16 -14.67
CA MET A 52 -11.33 1.54 -15.91
C MET A 52 -12.24 2.49 -16.68
N PHE A 53 -12.99 1.95 -17.66
CA PHE A 53 -13.96 2.69 -18.45
C PHE A 53 -15.29 1.93 -18.39
N ASP A 54 -16.38 2.67 -18.24
CA ASP A 54 -17.73 2.13 -18.37
C ASP A 54 -18.29 2.39 -19.78
N LEU A 55 -19.40 1.71 -20.12
CA LEU A 55 -20.19 2.01 -21.32
C LEU A 55 -20.57 3.50 -21.40
N LYS A 56 -20.85 4.15 -20.27
CA LYS A 56 -21.15 5.59 -20.21
C LYS A 56 -19.98 6.46 -20.67
N ASP A 57 -18.75 6.04 -20.37
CA ASP A 57 -17.55 6.76 -20.82
C ASP A 57 -17.38 6.60 -22.34
N LEU A 58 -17.66 5.40 -22.88
CA LEU A 58 -17.64 5.14 -24.32
C LEU A 58 -18.70 5.94 -25.08
N VAL A 59 -19.94 5.98 -24.59
CA VAL A 59 -21.02 6.80 -25.16
C VAL A 59 -20.63 8.28 -25.18
N LYS A 60 -20.00 8.77 -24.11
CA LYS A 60 -19.56 10.16 -24.04
C LYS A 60 -18.50 10.49 -25.09
N GLU A 61 -17.59 9.56 -25.38
CA GLU A 61 -16.51 9.78 -26.34
C GLU A 61 -16.94 9.56 -27.80
N TYR A 62 -17.78 8.56 -28.06
CA TYR A 62 -18.08 8.08 -29.42
C TYR A 62 -19.56 8.16 -29.83
N GLY A 63 -20.44 8.62 -28.94
CA GLY A 63 -21.89 8.68 -29.17
C GLY A 63 -22.38 9.40 -30.43
N PRO A 64 -21.65 10.40 -31.00
CA PRO A 64 -22.05 11.00 -32.28
C PRO A 64 -21.82 10.09 -33.50
N VAL A 65 -20.96 9.09 -33.38
CA VAL A 65 -20.52 8.24 -34.50
C VAL A 65 -21.07 6.82 -34.38
N LEU A 66 -21.25 6.34 -33.14
CA LEU A 66 -21.67 4.98 -32.84
C LEU A 66 -22.83 5.00 -31.85
N GLU A 67 -23.82 4.16 -32.10
CA GLU A 67 -24.90 3.86 -31.16
C GLU A 67 -24.44 2.72 -30.25
N PHE A 68 -24.50 2.96 -28.94
CA PHE A 68 -24.19 1.94 -27.92
C PHE A 68 -25.47 1.61 -27.16
N VAL A 69 -25.68 0.32 -26.91
CA VAL A 69 -26.81 -0.21 -26.16
C VAL A 69 -26.23 -0.97 -24.96
N ASP A 70 -26.82 -0.77 -23.78
CA ASP A 70 -26.46 -1.48 -22.55
C ASP A 70 -27.54 -2.52 -22.27
N GLU A 71 -27.38 -3.71 -22.85
CA GLU A 71 -28.39 -4.78 -22.85
C GLU A 71 -28.81 -5.18 -21.43
N GLU A 72 -27.88 -5.23 -20.48
CA GLU A 72 -28.19 -5.57 -19.08
C GLU A 72 -29.07 -4.49 -18.41
N GLU A 73 -28.83 -3.22 -18.73
CA GLU A 73 -29.66 -2.13 -18.21
C GLU A 73 -31.03 -2.06 -18.89
N ASP A 74 -31.13 -2.40 -20.17
CA ASP A 74 -32.41 -2.50 -20.88
C ASP A 74 -33.24 -3.66 -20.32
N ASP A 75 -32.66 -4.85 -20.16
CA ASP A 75 -33.29 -6.01 -19.51
C ASP A 75 -33.76 -5.67 -18.08
N ARG A 76 -32.94 -4.95 -17.32
CA ARG A 76 -33.30 -4.48 -15.99
C ARG A 76 -34.52 -3.55 -16.05
N GLN A 77 -34.58 -2.63 -17.02
CA GLN A 77 -35.70 -1.71 -17.19
C GLN A 77 -36.98 -2.43 -17.60
N GLU A 78 -36.89 -3.37 -18.55
CA GLU A 78 -38.02 -4.21 -18.96
C GLU A 78 -38.61 -4.98 -17.77
N SER A 79 -37.74 -5.57 -16.93
CA SER A 79 -38.16 -6.32 -15.73
C SER A 79 -38.89 -5.48 -14.68
N LEU A 80 -38.67 -4.16 -14.66
CA LEU A 80 -39.32 -3.24 -13.72
C LEU A 80 -40.67 -2.72 -14.24
N THR A 81 -40.89 -2.79 -15.56
CA THR A 81 -42.10 -2.29 -16.21
C THR A 81 -43.17 -3.35 -16.41
N LEU A 82 -42.81 -4.64 -16.33
CA LEU A 82 -43.71 -5.79 -16.32
C LEU A 82 -44.24 -6.10 -14.91
#